data_AF-A0A178BAU0-F1
#
_entry.id   AF-A0A178BAU0-F1
#
_cell.length_a   1.000
_cell.length_b   1.000
_cell.length_c   1.000
_cell.angle_alpha   90.00
_cell.angle_beta   90.00
_cell.angle_gamma   90.00
#
_symmetry.space_group_name_H-M   'P 1'
#
loop_
_entity.id
_entity.type
_entity.pdbx_description
1 polymer ?
#
loop_
_entity_poly.entity_id
_entity_poly.type
_entity_poly.pdbx_seq_one_letter_code
_entity_poly.pdbx_strand_id
1 'polypeptide(L)'
;MATFTLEGFPAPVPVVLTHGITESQLLNFKAFQLWRDTLRTNLALQYSNPNHTFHDDPFSLQKIEIQSVDWFPTKKGSILGFVKLRAYIRSKKLVNGKPRELPGIAFLRGGSVAMLMILRPQDSRDERWVVMTEQPRVPAGSLSFVEIPAGMLDNSENFSGKAAEEILEETGFKLPKSELIDLTELALKQTRAEGSETLQNAMYPSPGGSDEFIPIFLWEKELDRQEIMDLRGKLTGKRSQGEMITLRVCDYEELWKVCPRDAKTLAAWALYEGLNRAGVIQEELRKRKRIPGLELEVSDNE
;
A
#
# COMPACT_ATOMS: atom_id res chain seq x y z
N MET A 1 -0.60 10.87 32.03
CA MET A 1 -1.05 10.30 30.74
C MET A 1 -2.53 9.99 30.86
N ALA A 2 -3.34 10.40 29.88
CA ALA A 2 -4.76 10.05 29.86
C ALA A 2 -4.92 8.57 29.48
N THR A 3 -5.98 7.94 29.97
CA THR A 3 -6.29 6.54 29.69
C THR A 3 -7.76 6.38 29.36
N PHE A 4 -8.08 5.50 28.43
CA PHE A 4 -9.45 5.08 28.14
C PHE A 4 -9.48 3.58 27.86
N THR A 5 -10.67 3.01 27.72
CA THR A 5 -10.87 1.58 27.51
C THR A 5 -11.42 1.33 26.12
N LEU A 6 -10.77 0.43 25.37
CA LEU A 6 -11.29 -0.08 24.11
C LEU A 6 -12.19 -1.28 24.35
N GLU A 7 -13.39 -1.20 23.79
CA GLU A 7 -14.38 -2.27 23.76
C GLU A 7 -14.27 -3.12 22.48
N GLY A 8 -14.92 -4.28 22.50
CA GLY A 8 -15.04 -5.18 21.34
C GLY A 8 -13.98 -6.28 21.27
N PHE A 9 -12.97 -6.28 22.14
CA PHE A 9 -12.16 -7.47 22.41
C PHE A 9 -12.87 -8.37 23.44
N PRO A 10 -12.49 -9.65 23.59
CA PRO A 10 -13.09 -10.54 24.60
C PRO A 10 -13.01 -10.01 26.04
N ALA A 11 -12.03 -9.15 26.33
CA ALA A 11 -11.93 -8.40 27.57
C ALA A 11 -11.64 -6.91 27.26
N PRO A 12 -12.07 -5.97 28.12
CA PRO A 12 -11.80 -4.55 27.91
C PRO A 12 -10.29 -4.26 27.87
N VAL A 13 -9.84 -3.49 26.88
CA VAL A 13 -8.41 -3.23 26.65
C VAL A 13 -8.07 -1.78 27.05
N PRO A 14 -7.31 -1.55 28.14
CA PRO A 14 -6.84 -0.22 28.48
C PRO A 14 -5.88 0.32 27.43
N VAL A 15 -6.10 1.58 27.03
CA VAL A 15 -5.22 2.36 26.16
C VAL A 15 -4.62 3.51 26.94
N VAL A 16 -3.29 3.56 26.96
CA VAL A 16 -2.54 4.67 27.56
C VAL A 16 -2.12 5.63 26.45
N LEU A 17 -2.54 6.88 26.56
CA LEU A 17 -2.22 7.94 25.59
C LEU A 17 -0.93 8.66 25.94
N THR A 18 -0.13 8.97 24.93
CA THR A 18 0.96 9.96 25.04
C THR A 18 0.40 11.38 25.14
N HIS A 19 1.25 12.37 25.43
CA HIS A 19 0.85 13.78 25.45
C HIS A 19 0.53 14.29 24.03
N GLY A 20 -0.41 15.22 23.91
CA GLY A 20 -0.73 15.88 22.63
C GLY A 20 -1.70 15.10 21.72
N ILE A 21 -2.39 14.09 22.24
CA ILE A 21 -3.47 13.38 21.56
C ILE A 21 -4.62 13.08 22.51
N THR A 22 -5.86 13.21 22.02
CA THR A 22 -7.08 12.83 22.74
C THR A 22 -7.59 11.46 22.28
N GLU A 23 -8.44 10.84 23.09
CA GLU A 23 -9.14 9.60 22.73
C GLU A 23 -9.86 9.73 21.39
N SER A 24 -10.67 10.80 21.22
CA SER A 24 -11.44 11.03 20.00
C SER A 24 -10.54 11.13 18.76
N GLN A 25 -9.41 11.83 18.86
CA GLN A 25 -8.47 11.95 17.74
C GLN A 25 -7.85 10.61 17.35
N LEU A 26 -7.46 9.78 18.33
CA LEU A 26 -6.94 8.44 18.06
C LEU A 26 -8.01 7.53 17.46
N LEU A 27 -9.22 7.54 18.03
CA LEU A 27 -10.33 6.71 17.55
C LEU A 27 -10.81 7.10 16.16
N ASN A 28 -10.60 8.35 15.74
CA ASN A 28 -10.89 8.84 14.39
C ASN A 28 -9.73 8.63 13.40
N PHE A 29 -8.58 8.13 13.84
CA PHE A 29 -7.45 7.86 12.96
C PHE A 29 -7.64 6.54 12.22
N LYS A 30 -7.84 6.59 10.90
CA LYS A 30 -8.20 5.43 10.08
C LYS A 30 -7.19 4.29 10.17
N ALA A 31 -5.89 4.58 10.21
CA ALA A 31 -4.85 3.56 10.38
C ALA A 31 -5.00 2.81 11.72
N PHE A 32 -5.32 3.53 12.81
CA PHE A 32 -5.61 2.89 14.09
C PHE A 32 -6.89 2.06 14.07
N GLN A 33 -7.97 2.57 13.47
CA GLN A 33 -9.21 1.82 13.29
C GLN A 33 -8.96 0.50 12.55
N LEU A 34 -8.30 0.58 11.39
CA LEU A 34 -8.04 -0.57 10.54
C LEU A 34 -7.13 -1.59 11.22
N TRP A 35 -6.03 -1.15 11.83
CA TRP A 35 -5.13 -2.02 12.58
C TRP A 35 -5.86 -2.70 13.75
N ARG A 36 -6.64 -1.95 14.53
CA ARG A 36 -7.42 -2.46 15.67
C ARG A 36 -8.43 -3.50 15.21
N ASP A 37 -9.22 -3.19 14.19
CA ASP A 37 -10.31 -4.03 13.73
C ASP A 37 -9.79 -5.31 13.07
N THR A 38 -8.72 -5.20 12.28
CA THR A 38 -7.99 -6.34 11.70
C THR A 38 -7.43 -7.25 12.79
N LEU A 39 -6.71 -6.68 13.76
CA LEU A 39 -6.13 -7.44 14.86
C LEU A 39 -7.21 -8.14 15.69
N ARG A 40 -8.33 -7.46 15.98
CA ARG A 40 -9.46 -8.05 16.70
C ARG A 40 -10.02 -9.26 15.95
N THR A 41 -10.29 -9.12 14.66
CA THR A 41 -10.85 -10.20 13.84
C THR A 41 -9.89 -11.39 13.79
N ASN A 42 -8.61 -11.14 13.54
CA ASN A 42 -7.62 -12.22 13.42
C ASN A 42 -7.33 -12.90 14.76
N LEU A 43 -7.31 -12.16 15.89
CA LEU A 43 -7.20 -12.77 17.21
C LEU A 43 -8.40 -13.68 17.53
N ALA A 44 -9.60 -13.35 17.05
CA ALA A 44 -10.80 -14.15 17.26
C ALA A 44 -10.74 -15.51 16.55
N LEU A 45 -9.97 -15.63 15.46
CA LEU A 45 -9.81 -16.90 14.72
C LEU A 45 -9.19 -18.00 15.56
N GLN A 46 -8.35 -17.65 16.53
CA GLN A 46 -7.79 -18.60 17.48
C GLN A 46 -8.88 -19.36 18.26
N TYR A 47 -10.05 -18.73 18.45
CA TYR A 47 -11.16 -19.32 19.19
C TYR A 47 -12.18 -19.99 18.27
N SER A 48 -12.39 -19.45 17.06
CA SER A 48 -13.42 -19.96 16.12
C SER A 48 -12.93 -21.04 15.16
N ASN A 49 -11.62 -21.13 14.88
CA ASN A 49 -11.04 -22.13 14.01
C ASN A 49 -10.23 -23.16 14.83
N PRO A 50 -10.72 -24.41 14.98
CA PRO A 50 -10.03 -25.47 15.70
C PRO A 50 -8.65 -25.84 15.14
N ASN A 51 -8.41 -25.56 13.85
CA ASN A 51 -7.14 -25.81 13.18
C ASN A 51 -6.18 -24.62 13.26
N HIS A 52 -6.54 -23.55 13.96
CA HIS A 52 -5.68 -22.39 14.10
C HIS A 52 -4.43 -22.73 14.92
N THR A 53 -3.24 -22.29 14.49
CA THR A 53 -1.94 -22.60 15.11
C THR A 53 -1.89 -22.32 16.62
N PHE A 54 -2.64 -21.32 17.08
CA PHE A 54 -2.73 -20.92 18.49
C PHE A 54 -4.04 -21.29 19.19
N HIS A 55 -4.83 -22.23 18.65
CA HIS A 55 -6.13 -22.62 19.24
C HIS A 55 -6.01 -23.11 20.70
N ASP A 56 -5.02 -23.95 20.99
CA ASP A 56 -4.84 -24.55 22.32
C ASP A 56 -4.34 -23.59 23.41
N ASP A 57 -3.72 -22.46 23.02
CA ASP A 57 -3.24 -21.42 23.93
C ASP A 57 -3.31 -20.06 23.24
N PRO A 58 -4.52 -19.47 23.16
CA PRO A 58 -4.75 -18.29 22.38
C PRO A 58 -4.12 -17.05 23.03
N PHE A 59 -3.66 -16.15 22.17
CA PHE A 59 -3.20 -14.83 22.56
C PHE A 59 -4.38 -13.86 22.71
N SER A 60 -4.27 -12.94 23.67
CA SER A 60 -5.19 -11.82 23.84
C SER A 60 -4.44 -10.50 23.94
N LEU A 61 -5.05 -9.45 23.40
CA LEU A 61 -4.60 -8.08 23.58
C LEU A 61 -4.98 -7.62 24.99
N GLN A 62 -4.00 -7.22 25.79
CA GLN A 62 -4.20 -6.82 27.19
C GLN A 62 -4.10 -5.33 27.44
N LYS A 63 -3.33 -4.61 26.61
CA LYS A 63 -3.07 -3.18 26.76
C LYS A 63 -2.57 -2.62 25.44
N ILE A 64 -2.88 -1.36 25.16
CA ILE A 64 -2.20 -0.56 24.15
C ILE A 64 -1.53 0.63 24.84
N GLU A 65 -0.31 0.95 24.43
CA GLU A 65 0.42 2.13 24.86
C GLU A 65 0.82 2.93 23.62
N ILE A 66 0.22 4.12 23.46
CA ILE A 66 0.63 5.07 22.43
C ILE A 66 1.91 5.74 22.90
N GLN A 67 2.98 5.54 22.16
CA GLN A 67 4.32 6.00 22.54
C GLN A 67 4.60 7.41 22.00
N SER A 68 4.24 7.66 20.74
CA SER A 68 4.40 8.97 20.09
C SER A 68 3.40 9.16 18.96
N VAL A 69 3.18 10.42 18.59
CA VAL A 69 2.31 10.84 17.49
C VAL A 69 2.96 11.96 16.70
N ASP A 70 2.70 12.01 15.40
CA ASP A 70 3.15 13.07 14.51
C ASP A 70 1.96 13.76 13.87
N TRP A 71 1.95 15.10 13.90
CA TRP A 71 0.90 15.94 13.37
C TRP A 71 1.36 16.63 12.09
N PHE A 72 0.60 16.50 11.01
CA PHE A 72 0.91 17.15 9.75
C PHE A 72 0.10 18.45 9.59
N PRO A 73 0.75 19.56 9.22
CA PRO A 73 0.05 20.81 8.99
C PRO A 73 -0.84 20.71 7.76
N THR A 74 -1.99 21.37 7.82
CA THR A 74 -2.94 21.52 6.71
C THR A 74 -3.41 22.96 6.64
N LYS A 75 -4.05 23.36 5.53
CA LYS A 75 -4.65 24.70 5.41
C LYS A 75 -5.66 25.03 6.51
N LYS A 76 -6.26 24.02 7.15
CA LYS A 76 -7.33 24.16 8.16
C LYS A 76 -6.88 23.80 9.59
N GLY A 77 -5.60 23.59 9.84
CA GLY A 77 -5.08 23.16 11.15
C GLY A 77 -4.06 22.04 11.01
N SER A 78 -4.19 20.97 11.78
CA SER A 78 -3.33 19.79 11.67
C SER A 78 -4.14 18.51 11.61
N ILE A 79 -3.64 17.51 10.88
CA ILE A 79 -4.17 16.15 10.88
C ILE A 79 -3.19 15.21 11.56
N LEU A 80 -3.70 14.17 12.22
CA LEU A 80 -2.86 13.12 12.78
C LEU A 80 -2.28 12.30 11.64
N GLY A 81 -0.96 12.32 11.52
CA GLY A 81 -0.23 11.68 10.44
C GLY A 81 0.23 10.28 10.81
N PHE A 82 1.00 10.16 11.91
CA PHE A 82 1.58 8.90 12.35
C PHE A 82 1.32 8.62 13.83
N VAL A 83 1.25 7.33 14.17
CA VAL A 83 1.14 6.85 15.55
C VAL A 83 2.12 5.70 15.77
N LYS A 84 3.00 5.82 16.75
CA LYS A 84 3.80 4.70 17.25
C LYS A 84 3.15 4.12 18.50
N LEU A 85 2.94 2.81 18.52
CA LEU A 85 2.34 2.14 19.67
C LEU A 85 3.07 0.86 20.08
N ARG A 86 2.80 0.42 21.31
CA ARG A 86 3.06 -0.94 21.80
C ARG A 86 1.74 -1.60 22.17
N ALA A 87 1.42 -2.71 21.52
CA ALA A 87 0.38 -3.64 21.89
C ALA A 87 0.97 -4.73 22.81
N TYR A 88 0.33 -4.98 23.95
CA TYR A 88 0.72 -6.06 24.86
C TYR A 88 -0.15 -7.27 24.56
N ILE A 89 0.36 -8.20 23.75
CA ILE A 89 -0.38 -9.38 23.30
C ILE A 89 0.24 -10.61 23.95
N ARG A 90 -0.53 -11.32 24.78
CA ARG A 90 -0.01 -12.39 25.64
C ARG A 90 -0.89 -13.63 25.63
N SER A 91 -0.27 -14.79 25.76
CA SER A 91 -0.98 -16.06 25.95
C SER A 91 -1.49 -16.20 27.38
N LYS A 92 -2.47 -17.08 27.58
CA LYS A 92 -3.01 -17.36 28.92
C LYS A 92 -2.10 -18.30 29.71
N LYS A 93 -1.55 -19.34 29.07
CA LYS A 93 -0.67 -20.30 29.76
C LYS A 93 0.66 -19.65 30.13
N LEU A 94 1.15 -20.02 31.31
CA LEU A 94 2.47 -19.61 31.80
C LEU A 94 3.50 -20.68 31.41
N VAL A 95 4.60 -20.25 30.81
CA VAL A 95 5.80 -21.06 30.55
C VAL A 95 6.91 -20.48 31.42
N ASN A 96 7.49 -21.30 32.31
CA ASN A 96 8.48 -20.86 33.30
C ASN A 96 8.00 -19.68 34.17
N GLY A 97 6.72 -19.72 34.57
CA GLY A 97 6.10 -18.70 35.41
C GLY A 97 5.76 -17.38 34.71
N LYS A 98 5.89 -17.30 33.38
CA LYS A 98 5.57 -16.09 32.60
C LYS A 98 4.69 -16.40 31.39
N PRO A 99 3.75 -15.53 31.01
CA PRO A 99 3.00 -15.71 29.77
C PRO A 99 3.93 -15.53 28.57
N ARG A 100 3.61 -16.18 27.44
CA ARG A 100 4.27 -15.86 26.17
C ARG A 100 3.77 -14.50 25.70
N GLU A 101 4.66 -13.68 25.14
CA GLU A 101 4.33 -12.34 24.63
C GLU A 101 4.76 -12.24 23.17
N LEU A 102 3.88 -11.73 22.30
CA LEU A 102 4.21 -11.44 20.91
C LEU A 102 4.88 -10.06 20.80
N PRO A 103 5.80 -9.84 19.84
CA PRO A 103 6.25 -8.50 19.50
C PRO A 103 5.06 -7.64 19.10
N GLY A 104 4.85 -6.52 19.79
CA GLY A 104 3.68 -5.67 19.58
C GLY A 104 4.01 -4.21 19.29
N ILE A 105 5.24 -3.89 18.88
CA ILE A 105 5.57 -2.54 18.41
C ILE A 105 5.01 -2.37 17.00
N ALA A 106 4.26 -1.29 16.78
CA ALA A 106 3.73 -0.93 15.47
C ALA A 106 3.88 0.56 15.20
N PHE A 107 4.30 0.89 13.98
CA PHE A 107 4.27 2.22 13.40
C PHE A 107 3.08 2.31 12.44
N LEU A 108 2.04 3.01 12.90
CA LEU A 108 0.82 3.23 12.15
C LEU A 108 0.95 4.46 11.27
N ARG A 109 0.99 4.23 9.97
CA ARG A 109 1.02 5.25 8.92
C ARG A 109 -0.12 5.11 7.92
N GLY A 110 -0.84 4.00 7.94
CA GLY A 110 -1.93 3.73 7.01
C GLY A 110 -1.47 3.25 5.65
N GLY A 111 -2.43 3.08 4.73
CA GLY A 111 -2.18 2.56 3.40
C GLY A 111 -1.66 3.61 2.43
N SER A 112 -0.92 3.13 1.44
CA SER A 112 -0.52 3.89 0.24
C SER A 112 -0.92 3.10 -1.00
N VAL A 113 -0.71 3.63 -2.20
CA VAL A 113 -0.84 2.93 -3.48
C VAL A 113 0.43 3.08 -4.27
N ALA A 114 0.72 2.12 -5.15
CA ALA A 114 1.83 2.19 -6.08
C ALA A 114 1.36 1.98 -7.51
N MET A 115 2.00 2.67 -8.46
CA MET A 115 1.66 2.62 -9.87
C MET A 115 2.80 2.04 -10.70
N LEU A 116 2.59 0.87 -11.30
CA LEU A 116 3.41 0.43 -12.42
C LEU A 116 2.88 1.11 -13.70
N MET A 117 3.58 2.15 -14.14
CA MET A 117 3.21 2.92 -15.32
C MET A 117 4.08 2.51 -16.51
N ILE A 118 3.50 1.77 -17.46
CA ILE A 118 4.18 1.27 -18.65
C ILE A 118 3.77 2.11 -19.86
N LEU A 119 4.76 2.65 -20.57
CA LEU A 119 4.58 3.36 -21.83
C LEU A 119 5.10 2.46 -22.97
N ARG A 120 4.26 2.23 -23.97
CA ARG A 120 4.60 1.47 -25.18
C ARG A 120 4.62 2.41 -26.39
N PRO A 121 5.71 2.46 -27.16
CA PRO A 121 5.70 3.15 -28.45
C PRO A 121 4.74 2.45 -29.43
N GLN A 122 3.89 3.22 -30.12
CA GLN A 122 2.98 2.66 -31.14
C GLN A 122 3.72 1.96 -32.30
N ASP A 123 4.94 2.37 -32.58
CA ASP A 123 5.79 1.82 -33.63
C ASP A 123 6.58 0.57 -33.20
N SER A 124 6.47 0.14 -31.94
CA SER A 124 7.21 -1.01 -31.41
C SER A 124 6.40 -1.78 -30.37
N ARG A 125 5.93 -2.97 -30.76
CA ARG A 125 5.12 -3.81 -29.87
C ARG A 125 5.91 -4.34 -28.69
N ASP A 126 7.20 -4.64 -28.82
CA ASP A 126 7.96 -5.29 -27.75
C ASP A 126 8.65 -4.31 -26.80
N GLU A 127 8.75 -3.04 -27.19
CA GLU A 127 9.42 -2.01 -26.41
C GLU A 127 8.50 -1.46 -25.31
N ARG A 128 9.04 -1.40 -24.09
CA ARG A 128 8.31 -0.95 -22.89
C ARG A 128 9.21 -0.05 -22.07
N TRP A 129 8.65 1.08 -21.66
CA TRP A 129 9.30 2.04 -20.78
C TRP A 129 8.52 2.18 -19.49
N VAL A 130 9.21 2.41 -18.38
CA VAL A 130 8.59 2.55 -17.06
C VAL A 130 8.87 3.92 -16.49
N VAL A 131 7.80 4.61 -16.07
CA VAL A 131 7.89 5.88 -15.34
C VAL A 131 8.24 5.60 -13.89
N MET A 132 9.22 6.33 -13.38
CA MET A 132 9.74 6.25 -12.02
C MET A 132 9.85 7.65 -11.41
N THR A 133 9.95 7.70 -10.10
CA THR A 133 10.32 8.89 -9.33
C THR A 133 11.67 8.65 -8.64
N GLU A 134 12.40 9.73 -8.45
CA GLU A 134 13.57 9.82 -7.60
C GLU A 134 13.30 10.87 -6.54
N GLN A 135 13.30 10.46 -5.28
CA GLN A 135 12.89 11.32 -4.18
C GLN A 135 13.62 10.96 -2.87
N PRO A 136 13.69 11.89 -1.90
CA PRO A 136 14.21 11.59 -0.58
C PRO A 136 13.35 10.56 0.15
N ARG A 137 13.99 9.48 0.61
CA ARG A 137 13.42 8.54 1.56
C ARG A 137 14.27 8.59 2.83
N VAL A 138 14.03 9.64 3.63
CA VAL A 138 14.72 9.88 4.91
C VAL A 138 14.69 8.65 5.84
N PRO A 139 13.59 7.88 5.96
CA PRO A 139 13.59 6.66 6.76
C PRO A 139 14.60 5.59 6.29
N ALA A 140 14.97 5.58 5.01
CA ALA A 140 15.99 4.71 4.44
C ALA A 140 17.38 5.38 4.39
N GLY A 141 17.52 6.61 4.89
CA GLY A 141 18.76 7.39 4.81
C GLY A 141 19.15 7.81 3.39
N SER A 142 18.21 7.80 2.44
CA SER A 142 18.45 8.16 1.04
C SER A 142 17.85 9.52 0.70
N LEU A 143 18.58 10.32 -0.09
CA LEU A 143 18.09 11.60 -0.64
C LEU A 143 17.74 11.51 -2.13
N SER A 144 17.96 10.35 -2.74
CA SER A 144 17.84 10.11 -4.19
C SER A 144 17.39 8.68 -4.43
N PHE A 145 16.30 8.28 -3.77
CA PHE A 145 15.77 6.91 -3.84
C PHE A 145 14.90 6.77 -5.09
N VAL A 146 15.25 5.82 -5.95
CA VAL A 146 14.53 5.57 -7.21
C VAL A 146 13.51 4.46 -7.00
N GLU A 147 12.27 4.72 -7.43
CA GLU A 147 11.11 3.86 -7.19
C GLU A 147 9.99 4.18 -8.19
N ILE A 148 8.98 3.31 -8.30
CA ILE A 148 7.75 3.65 -9.03
C ILE A 148 6.92 4.71 -8.28
N PRO A 149 6.11 5.53 -9.00
CA PRO A 149 5.22 6.51 -8.39
C PRO A 149 4.28 5.87 -7.36
N ALA A 150 4.01 6.60 -6.29
CA ALA A 150 3.18 6.12 -5.20
C ALA A 150 2.48 7.30 -4.51
N GLY A 151 1.30 7.05 -3.96
CA GLY A 151 0.53 8.07 -3.25
C GLY A 151 -0.11 7.53 -1.98
N MET A 152 -0.34 8.38 -0.99
CA MET A 152 -1.05 7.99 0.23
C MET A 152 -2.54 7.83 -0.06
N LEU A 153 -3.14 6.76 0.46
CA LEU A 153 -4.60 6.65 0.48
C LEU A 153 -5.16 7.74 1.40
N ASP A 154 -6.28 8.34 1.00
CA ASP A 154 -7.04 9.21 1.89
C ASP A 154 -7.93 8.36 2.82
N ASN A 155 -8.94 8.98 3.44
CA ASN A 155 -9.90 8.28 4.29
C ASN A 155 -10.80 7.28 3.51
N SER A 156 -10.58 7.08 2.21
CA SER A 156 -11.27 6.07 1.40
C SER A 156 -10.35 4.87 1.10
N GLU A 157 -10.96 3.69 1.00
CA GLU A 157 -10.27 2.40 0.78
C GLU A 157 -10.00 2.12 -0.72
N ASN A 158 -10.26 3.09 -1.60
CA ASN A 158 -10.09 2.96 -3.03
C ASN A 158 -8.95 3.84 -3.52
N PHE A 159 -8.43 3.57 -4.72
CA PHE A 159 -7.70 4.58 -5.50
C PHE A 159 -8.58 5.83 -5.60
N SER A 160 -8.24 6.84 -4.80
CA SER A 160 -9.09 7.99 -4.50
C SER A 160 -8.55 9.24 -5.18
N GLY A 161 -9.29 10.35 -5.04
CA GLY A 161 -8.87 11.64 -5.54
C GLY A 161 -7.46 12.01 -5.09
N LYS A 162 -7.09 11.80 -3.82
CA LYS A 162 -5.78 12.22 -3.31
C LYS A 162 -4.61 11.45 -3.92
N ALA A 163 -4.71 10.12 -4.00
CA ALA A 163 -3.67 9.33 -4.66
C ALA A 163 -3.56 9.68 -6.16
N ALA A 164 -4.71 9.88 -6.83
CA ALA A 164 -4.74 10.31 -8.22
C ALA A 164 -4.18 11.72 -8.43
N GLU A 165 -4.43 12.63 -7.49
CA GLU A 165 -3.89 14.00 -7.45
C GLU A 165 -2.38 13.96 -7.25
N GLU A 166 -1.87 13.20 -6.27
CA GLU A 166 -0.44 13.03 -6.01
C GLU A 166 0.27 12.47 -7.26
N ILE A 167 -0.28 11.44 -7.91
CA ILE A 167 0.32 10.89 -9.13
C ILE A 167 0.23 11.89 -10.30
N LEU A 168 -0.88 12.61 -10.46
CA LEU A 168 -1.00 13.67 -11.47
C LEU A 168 0.02 14.79 -11.24
N GLU A 169 0.23 15.19 -9.99
CA GLU A 169 1.21 16.21 -9.60
C GLU A 169 2.64 15.73 -9.83
N GLU A 170 2.93 14.48 -9.48
CA GLU A 170 4.26 13.87 -9.66
C GLU A 170 4.57 13.63 -11.14
N THR A 171 3.66 13.03 -11.91
CA THR A 171 3.94 12.48 -13.24
C THR A 171 3.34 13.28 -14.39
N GLY A 172 2.37 14.16 -14.12
CA GLY A 172 1.61 14.88 -15.14
C GLY A 172 0.52 14.05 -15.84
N PHE A 173 0.31 12.79 -15.43
CA PHE A 173 -0.67 11.91 -16.06
C PHE A 173 -1.99 11.94 -15.29
N LYS A 174 -3.08 12.23 -16.01
CA LYS A 174 -4.43 11.96 -15.48
C LYS A 174 -4.71 10.48 -15.70
N LEU A 175 -4.97 9.76 -14.62
CA LEU A 175 -5.20 8.32 -14.65
C LEU A 175 -6.69 8.03 -14.42
N PRO A 176 -7.47 7.74 -15.48
CA PRO A 176 -8.86 7.36 -15.32
C PRO A 176 -8.92 6.00 -14.60
N LYS A 177 -9.75 5.89 -13.56
CA LYS A 177 -9.91 4.62 -12.81
C LYS A 177 -10.26 3.43 -13.71
N SER A 178 -10.96 3.67 -14.82
CA SER A 178 -11.32 2.67 -15.83
C SER A 178 -10.10 2.03 -16.51
N GLU A 179 -8.98 2.75 -16.60
CA GLU A 179 -7.74 2.27 -17.21
C GLU A 179 -6.82 1.53 -16.22
N LEU A 180 -7.13 1.56 -14.93
CA LEU A 180 -6.27 0.98 -13.89
C LEU A 180 -6.59 -0.49 -13.62
N ILE A 181 -5.57 -1.35 -13.67
CA ILE A 181 -5.69 -2.77 -13.32
C ILE A 181 -5.06 -3.01 -11.95
N ASP A 182 -5.84 -3.51 -10.99
CA ASP A 182 -5.32 -3.87 -9.67
C ASP A 182 -4.58 -5.21 -9.73
N LEU A 183 -3.24 -5.15 -9.76
CA LEU A 183 -2.40 -6.36 -9.84
C LEU A 183 -2.47 -7.16 -8.54
N THR A 184 -2.62 -6.49 -7.40
CA THR A 184 -2.74 -7.15 -6.09
C THR A 184 -4.05 -7.93 -5.97
N GLU A 185 -5.17 -7.35 -6.37
CA GLU A 185 -6.48 -8.02 -6.40
C GLU A 185 -6.48 -9.20 -7.39
N LEU A 186 -5.92 -9.01 -8.60
CA LEU A 186 -5.82 -10.09 -9.59
C LEU A 186 -5.00 -11.27 -9.08
N ALA A 187 -3.87 -11.01 -8.41
CA ALA A 187 -3.03 -12.05 -7.85
C ALA A 187 -3.72 -12.79 -6.70
N LEU A 188 -4.41 -12.08 -5.81
CA LEU A 188 -5.14 -12.70 -4.70
C LEU A 188 -6.27 -13.61 -5.19
N LYS A 189 -6.95 -13.24 -6.29
CA LYS A 189 -7.95 -14.12 -6.94
C LYS A 189 -7.37 -15.43 -7.47
N GLN A 190 -6.06 -15.51 -7.71
CA GLN A 190 -5.38 -16.76 -8.10
C GLN A 190 -5.02 -17.64 -6.91
N THR A 191 -5.05 -17.11 -5.69
CA THR A 191 -4.77 -17.90 -4.50
C THR A 191 -5.97 -18.77 -4.16
N ARG A 192 -5.74 -20.07 -3.96
CA ARG A 192 -6.74 -21.01 -3.43
C ARG A 192 -6.80 -20.98 -1.90
N ALA A 193 -6.38 -19.88 -1.29
CA ALA A 193 -6.17 -19.82 0.15
C ALA A 193 -7.53 -19.90 0.87
N GLU A 194 -7.89 -21.11 1.29
CA GLU A 194 -8.88 -21.36 2.33
C GLU A 194 -8.27 -20.87 3.65
N GLY A 195 -8.48 -19.60 4.00
CA GLY A 195 -7.82 -19.00 5.16
C GLY A 195 -8.50 -17.72 5.61
N SER A 196 -9.05 -17.77 6.82
CA SER A 196 -9.98 -16.85 7.47
C SER A 196 -9.42 -15.49 7.92
N GLU A 197 -8.16 -15.16 7.61
CA GLU A 197 -7.57 -13.90 8.05
C GLU A 197 -8.04 -12.72 7.19
N THR A 198 -8.41 -11.64 7.85
CA THR A 198 -8.87 -10.42 7.18
C THR A 198 -7.69 -9.48 7.01
N LEU A 199 -7.12 -9.41 5.81
CA LEU A 199 -6.07 -8.45 5.43
C LEU A 199 -6.53 -7.61 4.23
N GLN A 200 -5.83 -6.51 3.98
CA GLN A 200 -6.09 -5.68 2.81
C GLN A 200 -5.58 -6.37 1.54
N ASN A 201 -6.24 -6.13 0.41
CA ASN A 201 -5.83 -6.65 -0.90
C ASN A 201 -4.61 -5.88 -1.42
N ALA A 202 -3.45 -6.16 -0.86
CA ALA A 202 -2.28 -5.31 -1.01
C ALA A 202 -0.97 -6.06 -0.71
N MET A 203 0.14 -5.48 -1.16
CA MET A 203 1.47 -5.88 -0.71
C MET A 203 1.82 -5.17 0.60
N TYR A 204 2.42 -5.89 1.55
CA TYR A 204 2.88 -5.34 2.82
C TYR A 204 4.42 -5.24 2.81
N PRO A 205 5.02 -4.04 2.81
CA PRO A 205 6.46 -3.87 2.63
C PRO A 205 7.27 -4.31 3.85
N SER A 206 6.74 -4.11 5.06
CA SER A 206 7.44 -4.43 6.31
C SER A 206 6.46 -4.75 7.46
N PRO A 207 5.68 -5.85 7.36
CA PRO A 207 4.61 -6.19 8.31
C PRO A 207 5.10 -6.54 9.73
N GLY A 208 6.42 -6.65 9.94
CA GLY A 208 7.00 -6.85 11.28
C GLY A 208 7.06 -5.58 12.15
N GLY A 209 6.73 -4.40 11.60
CA GLY A 209 6.81 -3.14 12.36
C GLY A 209 5.96 -1.98 11.85
N SER A 210 5.33 -2.09 10.68
CA SER A 210 4.40 -1.07 10.16
C SER A 210 3.09 -1.69 9.70
N ASP A 211 2.01 -0.93 9.82
CA ASP A 211 0.68 -1.30 9.29
C ASP A 211 0.52 -1.02 7.80
N GLU A 212 1.53 -0.43 7.16
CA GLU A 212 1.44 -0.04 5.76
C GLU A 212 1.10 -1.24 4.87
N PHE A 213 0.15 -0.98 3.99
CA PHE A 213 -0.23 -1.86 2.91
C PHE A 213 -0.30 -1.02 1.63
N ILE A 214 0.10 -1.63 0.52
CA ILE A 214 0.25 -0.97 -0.78
C ILE A 214 -0.46 -1.80 -1.85
N PRO A 215 -1.71 -1.48 -2.23
CA PRO A 215 -2.29 -1.98 -3.46
C PRO A 215 -1.45 -1.50 -4.64
N ILE A 216 -1.22 -2.39 -5.59
CA ILE A 216 -0.36 -2.14 -6.75
C ILE A 216 -1.23 -2.12 -7.99
N PHE A 217 -1.26 -0.99 -8.67
CA PHE A 217 -2.00 -0.82 -9.91
C PHE A 217 -1.06 -0.79 -11.12
N LEU A 218 -1.50 -1.39 -12.21
CA LEU A 218 -0.94 -1.24 -13.53
C LEU A 218 -1.72 -0.16 -14.29
N TRP A 219 -0.97 0.74 -14.92
CA TRP A 219 -1.47 1.60 -15.99
C TRP A 219 -0.53 1.45 -17.18
N GLU A 220 -1.08 1.04 -18.31
CA GLU A 220 -0.32 0.77 -19.54
C GLU A 220 -0.92 1.56 -20.69
N LYS A 221 -0.08 2.33 -21.40
CA LYS A 221 -0.52 3.22 -22.48
C LYS A 221 0.37 3.11 -23.71
N GLU A 222 -0.27 3.01 -24.87
CA GLU A 222 0.38 3.19 -26.16
C GLU A 222 0.41 4.67 -26.52
N LEU A 223 1.60 5.19 -26.83
CA LEU A 223 1.86 6.60 -27.15
C LEU A 223 2.77 6.70 -28.38
N ASP A 224 2.77 7.87 -29.02
CA ASP A 224 3.77 8.14 -30.06
C ASP A 224 5.18 8.15 -29.45
N ARG A 225 6.17 7.66 -30.20
CA ARG A 225 7.55 7.58 -29.69
C ARG A 225 8.09 8.96 -29.33
N GLN A 226 7.79 9.99 -30.11
CA GLN A 226 8.22 11.34 -29.81
C GLN A 226 7.57 11.85 -28.52
N GLU A 227 6.33 11.50 -28.23
CA GLU A 227 5.69 11.82 -26.94
C GLU A 227 6.43 11.17 -25.77
N ILE A 228 6.81 9.89 -25.87
CA ILE A 228 7.60 9.19 -24.84
C ILE A 228 8.97 9.86 -24.65
N MET A 229 9.63 10.27 -25.74
CA MET A 229 10.93 10.96 -25.68
C MET A 229 10.81 12.37 -25.10
N ASP A 230 9.75 13.10 -25.45
CA ASP A 230 9.43 14.41 -24.90
C ASP A 230 9.11 14.33 -23.41
N LEU A 231 8.37 13.29 -22.99
CA LEU A 231 8.15 12.97 -21.58
C LEU A 231 9.49 12.73 -20.92
N ARG A 232 10.34 11.83 -21.44
CA ARG A 232 11.68 11.62 -20.89
C ARG A 232 12.47 12.92 -20.76
N GLY A 233 12.45 13.81 -21.75
CA GLY A 233 13.13 15.11 -21.68
C GLY A 233 12.52 16.12 -20.69
N LYS A 234 11.18 16.15 -20.55
CA LYS A 234 10.46 17.05 -19.62
C LYS A 234 10.52 16.58 -18.17
N LEU A 235 10.49 15.27 -17.98
CA LEU A 235 10.39 14.61 -16.68
C LEU A 235 11.80 14.47 -16.05
N THR A 236 12.84 14.33 -16.86
CA THR A 236 14.23 14.37 -16.37
C THR A 236 14.61 15.81 -15.97
N GLY A 237 14.72 16.08 -14.67
CA GLY A 237 15.30 17.32 -14.12
C GLY A 237 14.33 18.45 -13.76
N LYS A 238 13.00 18.25 -13.89
CA LYS A 238 12.01 19.18 -13.33
C LYS A 238 11.66 18.76 -11.91
N ARG A 239 11.83 19.68 -10.96
CA ARG A 239 11.31 19.56 -9.59
C ARG A 239 9.87 20.04 -9.57
N SER A 240 8.95 19.26 -9.01
CA SER A 240 7.61 19.77 -8.67
C SER A 240 7.73 20.88 -7.62
N GLN A 241 6.81 21.85 -7.64
CA GLN A 241 6.88 22.99 -6.73
C GLN A 241 6.60 22.52 -5.29
N GLY A 242 7.65 22.44 -4.47
CA GLY A 242 7.55 22.16 -3.02
C GLY A 242 8.08 20.80 -2.60
N GLU A 243 8.21 19.84 -3.52
CA GLU A 243 8.72 18.49 -3.25
C GLU A 243 9.95 18.18 -4.11
N MET A 244 10.97 17.55 -3.51
CA MET A 244 12.24 17.23 -4.18
C MET A 244 12.13 15.95 -5.02
N ILE A 245 11.10 15.87 -5.86
CA ILE A 245 10.83 14.70 -6.70
C ILE A 245 11.33 14.98 -8.11
N THR A 246 12.11 14.05 -8.66
CA THR A 246 12.56 14.06 -10.05
C THR A 246 12.02 12.84 -10.75
N LEU A 247 11.38 13.00 -11.90
CA LEU A 247 10.91 11.85 -12.65
C LEU A 247 12.03 11.23 -13.48
N ARG A 248 11.93 9.92 -13.67
CA ARG A 248 12.85 9.13 -14.47
C ARG A 248 12.05 8.19 -15.36
N VAL A 249 12.64 7.83 -16.50
CA VAL A 249 12.09 6.80 -17.38
C VAL A 249 13.21 5.79 -17.65
N CYS A 250 12.93 4.50 -17.47
CA CYS A 250 13.88 3.43 -17.78
C CYS A 250 13.24 2.39 -18.69
N ASP A 251 14.10 1.59 -19.33
CA ASP A 251 13.68 0.39 -20.04
C ASP A 251 13.07 -0.60 -19.03
N TYR A 252 11.91 -1.16 -19.38
CA TYR A 252 11.23 -2.17 -18.57
C TYR A 252 12.16 -3.34 -18.21
N GLU A 253 12.99 -3.80 -19.15
CA GLU A 253 13.89 -4.95 -18.94
C GLU A 253 15.00 -4.64 -17.91
N GLU A 254 15.27 -3.35 -17.68
CA GLU A 254 16.25 -2.88 -16.71
C GLU A 254 15.62 -2.50 -15.36
N LEU A 255 14.29 -2.45 -15.25
CA LEU A 255 13.59 -1.95 -14.05
C LEU A 255 14.07 -2.59 -12.75
N TRP A 256 14.20 -3.92 -12.73
CA TRP A 256 14.65 -4.66 -11.55
C TRP A 256 16.12 -4.40 -11.17
N LYS A 257 16.95 -3.98 -12.14
CA LYS A 257 18.36 -3.60 -11.92
C LYS A 257 18.50 -2.15 -11.48
N VAL A 258 17.60 -1.27 -11.92
CA VAL A 258 17.57 0.15 -11.57
C VAL A 258 16.97 0.36 -10.17
N CYS A 259 15.93 -0.40 -9.81
CA CYS A 259 15.22 -0.28 -8.54
C CYS A 259 15.30 -1.54 -7.64
N PRO A 260 16.47 -2.17 -7.44
CA PRO A 260 16.57 -3.44 -6.70
C PRO A 260 16.31 -3.27 -5.19
N ARG A 261 16.21 -2.04 -4.70
CA ARG A 261 16.03 -1.71 -3.28
C ARG A 261 14.61 -1.31 -2.92
N ASP A 262 13.75 -1.08 -3.90
CA ASP A 262 12.39 -0.62 -3.66
C ASP A 262 11.41 -1.80 -3.70
N ALA A 263 10.77 -2.08 -2.56
CA ALA A 263 9.88 -3.22 -2.40
C ALA A 263 8.68 -3.17 -3.35
N LYS A 264 8.05 -2.00 -3.50
CA LYS A 264 6.87 -1.83 -4.37
C LYS A 264 7.21 -1.96 -5.84
N THR A 265 8.38 -1.47 -6.29
CA THR A 265 8.83 -1.66 -7.66
C THR A 265 9.04 -3.14 -7.97
N LEU A 266 9.78 -3.86 -7.11
CA LEU A 266 10.05 -5.28 -7.32
C LEU A 266 8.78 -6.13 -7.23
N ALA A 267 7.87 -5.83 -6.30
CA ALA A 267 6.58 -6.51 -6.21
C ALA A 267 5.72 -6.24 -7.45
N ALA A 268 5.64 -5.00 -7.91
CA ALA A 268 4.87 -4.65 -9.11
C ALA A 268 5.40 -5.36 -10.35
N TRP A 269 6.73 -5.36 -10.54
CA TRP A 269 7.38 -6.11 -11.61
C TRP A 269 7.07 -7.60 -11.53
N ALA A 270 7.23 -8.23 -10.36
CA ALA A 270 6.99 -9.66 -10.17
C ALA A 270 5.51 -10.05 -10.37
N LEU A 271 4.57 -9.23 -9.87
CA LEU A 271 3.13 -9.44 -10.07
C LEU A 271 2.76 -9.31 -11.54
N TYR A 272 3.21 -8.26 -12.22
CA TYR A 272 2.97 -8.07 -13.65
C TYR A 272 3.50 -9.25 -14.47
N GLU A 273 4.74 -9.65 -14.22
CA GLU A 273 5.37 -10.79 -14.89
C GLU A 273 4.63 -12.11 -14.63
N GLY A 274 4.28 -12.38 -13.36
CA GLY A 274 3.55 -13.59 -12.98
C GLY A 274 2.15 -13.66 -13.59
N LEU A 275 1.41 -12.56 -13.53
CA LEU A 275 0.05 -12.48 -14.07
C LEU A 275 0.03 -12.53 -15.60
N ASN A 276 1.02 -11.94 -16.27
CA ASN A 276 1.17 -12.07 -17.73
C ASN A 276 1.50 -13.49 -18.15
N ARG A 277 2.45 -14.16 -17.49
CA ARG A 277 2.76 -15.58 -17.78
C ARG A 277 1.55 -16.49 -17.59
N ALA A 278 0.68 -16.16 -16.63
CA ALA A 278 -0.58 -16.87 -16.40
C ALA A 278 -1.72 -16.46 -17.35
N GLY A 279 -1.53 -15.44 -18.21
CA GLY A 279 -2.54 -14.93 -19.14
C GLY A 279 -3.67 -14.11 -18.48
N VAL A 280 -3.55 -13.78 -17.19
CA VAL A 280 -4.61 -13.15 -16.39
C VAL A 280 -4.84 -11.69 -16.79
N ILE A 281 -3.77 -10.95 -17.08
CA ILE A 281 -3.86 -9.54 -17.51
C ILE A 281 -4.59 -9.44 -18.86
N GLN A 282 -4.27 -10.32 -19.81
CA GLN A 282 -4.90 -10.35 -21.12
C GLN A 282 -6.39 -10.69 -21.02
N GLU A 283 -6.77 -11.60 -20.11
CA GLU A 283 -8.16 -11.92 -19.83
C GLU A 283 -8.91 -10.71 -19.25
N GLU A 284 -8.31 -10.01 -18.28
CA GLU A 284 -8.88 -8.80 -17.67
C GLU A 284 -9.07 -7.68 -18.70
N LEU A 285 -8.08 -7.42 -19.57
CA LEU A 285 -8.18 -6.45 -20.65
C LEU A 285 -9.31 -6.80 -21.64
N ARG A 286 -9.45 -8.08 -22.01
CA ARG A 286 -10.56 -8.54 -22.88
C ARG A 286 -11.93 -8.36 -22.21
N LYS A 287 -12.03 -8.63 -20.90
CA LYS A 287 -13.28 -8.41 -20.15
C LYS A 287 -13.69 -6.95 -20.16
N ARG A 288 -12.75 -6.02 -19.94
CA ARG A 288 -13.01 -4.57 -19.93
C ARG A 288 -13.47 -4.03 -21.28
N LYS A 289 -12.87 -4.48 -22.39
CA LYS A 289 -13.32 -4.11 -23.74
C LYS A 289 -14.74 -4.55 -24.08
N ARG A 290 -15.28 -5.55 -23.38
CA ARG A 290 -16.65 -6.07 -23.60
C ARG A 290 -17.71 -5.34 -22.78
N ILE A 291 -17.34 -4.38 -21.92
CA ILE A 291 -18.27 -3.57 -21.14
C ILE A 291 -18.72 -2.38 -22.00
N PRO A 292 -20.02 -2.24 -22.33
CA PRO A 292 -20.51 -1.12 -23.13
C PRO A 292 -20.20 0.23 -22.46
N GLY A 293 -19.52 1.13 -23.16
CA GLY A 293 -19.12 2.47 -22.67
C GLY A 293 -17.69 2.58 -22.14
N LEU A 294 -16.86 1.53 -22.27
CA LEU A 294 -15.45 1.50 -21.87
C LEU A 294 -14.55 1.06 -23.05
N GLU A 295 -14.90 1.48 -24.27
CA GLU A 295 -14.18 1.11 -25.49
C GLU A 295 -12.78 1.75 -25.48
N LEU A 296 -11.78 0.95 -25.09
CA LEU A 296 -10.39 1.19 -25.44
C LEU A 296 -10.27 0.89 -26.94
N GLU A 297 -10.06 1.94 -27.75
CA GLU A 297 -9.64 1.83 -29.13
C GLU A 297 -8.38 0.96 -29.18
N VAL A 298 -8.55 -0.28 -29.60
CA VAL A 298 -7.44 -1.10 -30.05
C VAL A 298 -7.73 -1.38 -31.50
N SER A 299 -6.90 -0.79 -32.36
CA SER A 299 -6.88 -1.12 -33.77
C SER A 299 -6.43 -2.56 -33.93
N ASP A 300 -7.38 -3.47 -34.03
CA ASP A 300 -7.14 -4.77 -34.64
C ASP A 300 -6.92 -4.52 -36.14
N ASN A 301 -5.66 -4.45 -36.57
CA ASN A 301 -5.30 -4.64 -37.97
C ASN A 301 -4.51 -5.95 -38.08
N GLU A 302 -5.04 -6.79 -38.97
CA GLU A 302 -4.68 -8.11 -39.49
C GLU A 302 -3.22 -8.59 -39.32
#